data_AF-A0A4R9AV51-F1
#
_entry.id   AF-A0A4R9AV51-F1
#
_cell.length_a   1.000
_cell.length_b   1.000
_cell.length_c   1.000
_cell.angle_alpha   90.00
_cell.angle_beta   90.00
_cell.angle_gamma   90.00
#
_symmetry.space_group_name_H-M   'P 1'
#
loop_
_entity.id
_entity.type
_entity.pdbx_description
1 polymer ?
#
loop_
_entity_poly.entity_id
_entity_poly.type
_entity_poly.pdbx_seq_one_letter_code
_entity_poly.pdbx_strand_id
1 'polypeptide(L)'
;MTGSAIVSAVFWAMTPLGSDTSQWWVLAAHVTLSFGLALLFTPLFTAGLAAVRPELYSHGSATVGTVQQLTGAAGTALFVTVMASVAASRLAGGATDVAATSAGIHAAFLCGAVISLFAIPAAFFIRRTVASVVKPGRWSSRHRWSRVLRWSSLSRPVALCDFDELNHRWSRVLRWSSLSRPVALCDFDELNHRGSVVEGAPVVEPGETGRAV
;
A
#
# COMPACT_ATOMS: atom_id res chain seq x y z
N MET A 1 -8.90 -6.62 -18.68
CA MET A 1 -8.19 -5.98 -19.80
C MET A 1 -8.45 -4.49 -19.86
N THR A 2 -9.70 -4.01 -19.84
CA THR A 2 -10.01 -2.57 -19.88
C THR A 2 -9.29 -1.79 -18.78
N GLY A 3 -9.33 -2.25 -17.53
CA GLY A 3 -8.62 -1.60 -16.41
C GLY A 3 -7.09 -1.55 -16.58
N SER A 4 -6.46 -2.67 -17.00
CA SER A 4 -5.00 -2.73 -17.19
C SER A 4 -4.52 -1.87 -18.37
N ALA A 5 -5.31 -1.79 -19.44
CA ALA A 5 -5.00 -0.92 -20.59
C ALA A 5 -5.08 0.57 -20.21
N ILE A 6 -6.10 0.98 -19.44
CA ILE A 6 -6.22 2.35 -18.94
C ILE A 6 -5.03 2.71 -18.07
N VAL A 7 -4.66 1.85 -17.10
CA VAL A 7 -3.53 2.10 -16.20
C VAL A 7 -2.23 2.25 -16.98
N SER A 8 -1.95 1.33 -17.92
CA SER A 8 -0.76 1.43 -18.77
C SER A 8 -0.75 2.72 -19.58
N ALA A 9 -1.87 3.10 -20.21
CA ALA A 9 -1.96 4.32 -21.00
C ALA A 9 -1.67 5.58 -20.16
N VAL A 10 -2.16 5.63 -18.92
CA VAL A 10 -1.89 6.76 -18.03
C VAL A 10 -0.42 6.84 -17.63
N PHE A 11 0.23 5.72 -17.30
CA PHE A 11 1.68 5.73 -16.99
C PHE A 11 2.52 6.22 -18.17
N TRP A 12 2.19 5.81 -19.39
CA TRP A 12 2.83 6.31 -20.60
C TRP A 12 2.56 7.81 -20.81
N ALA A 13 1.33 8.27 -20.60
CA ALA A 13 0.97 9.69 -20.69
C ALA A 13 1.65 10.56 -19.62
N MET A 14 2.06 9.98 -18.50
CA MET A 14 2.81 10.65 -17.42
C MET A 14 4.34 10.60 -17.62
N THR A 15 4.84 9.88 -18.62
CA THR A 15 6.28 9.86 -18.91
C THR A 15 6.85 11.24 -19.23
N PRO A 16 6.25 12.06 -20.13
CA PRO A 16 6.81 13.37 -20.48
C PRO A 16 6.54 14.48 -19.43
N LEU A 17 6.21 14.14 -18.18
CA LEU A 17 5.99 15.13 -17.14
C LEU A 17 7.26 15.92 -16.85
N GLY A 18 7.14 17.24 -16.88
CA GLY A 18 8.22 18.20 -16.66
C GLY A 18 7.76 19.44 -15.91
N SER A 19 8.69 20.38 -15.71
CA SER A 19 8.49 21.63 -14.95
C SER A 19 7.34 22.52 -15.45
N ASP A 20 7.01 22.46 -16.73
CA ASP A 20 5.96 23.28 -17.35
C ASP A 20 4.58 22.61 -17.34
N THR A 21 4.44 21.44 -16.72
CA THR A 21 3.17 20.69 -16.72
C THR A 21 2.17 21.31 -15.76
N SER A 22 0.97 21.63 -16.26
CA SER A 22 -0.14 22.12 -15.43
C SER A 22 -0.54 21.10 -14.35
N GLN A 23 -0.73 21.57 -13.12
CA GLN A 23 -1.22 20.75 -12.01
C GLN A 23 -2.55 20.06 -12.32
N TRP A 24 -3.41 20.70 -13.12
CA TRP A 24 -4.69 20.13 -13.56
C TRP A 24 -4.52 18.87 -14.41
N TRP A 25 -3.45 18.79 -15.21
CA TRP A 25 -3.14 17.60 -15.99
C TRP A 25 -2.80 16.41 -15.08
N VAL A 26 -1.97 16.64 -14.06
CA VAL A 26 -1.58 15.61 -13.08
C VAL A 26 -2.80 15.12 -12.30
N LEU A 27 -3.70 16.03 -11.90
CA LEU A 27 -4.95 15.68 -11.23
C LEU A 27 -5.86 14.83 -12.13
N ALA A 28 -6.04 15.22 -13.39
CA ALA A 28 -6.84 14.45 -14.35
C ALA A 28 -6.26 13.05 -14.59
N ALA A 29 -4.92 12.94 -14.72
CA ALA A 29 -4.23 11.67 -14.84
C ALA A 29 -4.44 10.80 -13.59
N HIS A 30 -4.34 11.38 -12.39
CA HIS A 30 -4.54 10.67 -11.13
C HIS A 30 -5.96 10.12 -10.97
N VAL A 31 -6.98 10.92 -11.32
CA VAL A 31 -8.39 10.49 -11.30
C VAL A 31 -8.61 9.35 -12.30
N THR A 32 -8.06 9.46 -13.50
CA THR A 32 -8.18 8.44 -14.55
C THR A 32 -7.47 7.14 -14.15
N LEU A 33 -6.29 7.23 -13.54
CA LEU A 33 -5.55 6.09 -13.00
C LEU A 33 -6.35 5.37 -11.90
N SER A 34 -6.94 6.14 -10.99
CA SER A 34 -7.79 5.60 -9.91
C SER A 34 -9.01 4.87 -10.47
N PHE A 35 -9.64 5.40 -11.52
CA PHE A 35 -10.74 4.76 -12.22
C PHE A 35 -10.31 3.44 -12.89
N GLY A 36 -9.17 3.43 -13.59
CA GLY A 36 -8.61 2.23 -14.20
C GLY A 36 -8.27 1.13 -13.18
N LEU A 37 -7.70 1.52 -12.04
CA LEU A 37 -7.38 0.62 -10.92
C LEU A 37 -8.64 0.04 -10.27
N ALA A 38 -9.70 0.83 -10.08
CA ALA A 38 -10.97 0.34 -9.55
C ALA A 38 -11.56 -0.77 -10.44
N LEU A 39 -11.56 -0.56 -11.76
CA LEU A 39 -12.01 -1.56 -12.75
C LEU A 39 -11.13 -2.82 -12.77
N LEU A 40 -9.88 -2.73 -12.34
CA LEU A 40 -8.95 -3.85 -12.27
C LEU A 40 -9.10 -4.62 -10.96
N PHE A 41 -9.12 -3.92 -9.82
CA PHE A 41 -9.11 -4.54 -8.50
C PHE A 41 -10.41 -5.27 -8.19
N THR A 42 -11.57 -4.71 -8.50
CA THR A 42 -12.85 -5.35 -8.18
C THR A 42 -13.00 -6.77 -8.75
N PRO A 43 -12.89 -7.00 -10.07
CA PRO A 43 -13.00 -8.36 -10.60
C PRO A 43 -11.85 -9.27 -10.15
N LEU A 44 -10.66 -8.72 -9.90
CA LEU A 44 -9.51 -9.48 -9.41
C LEU A 44 -9.74 -10.02 -7.99
N PHE A 45 -10.20 -9.17 -7.07
CA PHE A 45 -10.52 -9.57 -5.70
C PHE A 45 -11.66 -10.56 -5.64
N THR A 46 -12.74 -10.30 -6.39
CA THR A 46 -13.90 -11.19 -6.45
C THR A 46 -13.52 -12.56 -7.01
N ALA A 47 -12.81 -12.63 -8.14
CA ALA A 47 -12.38 -13.90 -8.73
C ALA A 47 -11.33 -14.62 -7.87
N GLY A 48 -10.39 -13.88 -7.27
CA GLY A 48 -9.33 -14.42 -6.44
C GLY A 48 -9.85 -15.10 -5.17
N LEU A 49 -10.81 -14.48 -4.48
CA LEU A 49 -11.43 -15.08 -3.30
C LEU A 49 -12.40 -16.21 -3.67
N ALA A 50 -13.13 -16.09 -4.79
CA ALA A 50 -14.04 -17.14 -5.26
C ALA A 50 -13.31 -18.45 -5.66
N ALA A 51 -12.00 -18.40 -5.91
CA ALA A 51 -11.17 -19.57 -6.18
C ALA A 51 -10.79 -20.38 -4.92
N VAL A 52 -10.99 -19.79 -3.73
CA VAL A 52 -10.58 -20.37 -2.44
C VAL A 52 -11.74 -21.20 -1.86
N ARG A 53 -11.46 -22.22 -1.04
CA ARG A 53 -12.51 -22.92 -0.28
C ARG A 53 -13.03 -22.01 0.83
N PRO A 54 -14.32 -22.04 1.21
CA PRO A 54 -14.88 -21.14 2.24
C PRO A 54 -14.12 -21.17 3.57
N GLU A 55 -13.59 -22.33 3.94
CA GLU A 55 -12.77 -22.56 5.15
C GLU A 55 -11.46 -21.74 5.17
N LEU A 56 -10.96 -21.31 4.00
CA LEU A 56 -9.68 -20.64 3.82
C LEU A 56 -9.83 -19.15 3.47
N TYR A 57 -11.05 -18.60 3.40
CA TYR A 57 -11.28 -17.20 3.01
C TYR A 57 -10.56 -16.20 3.93
N SER A 58 -10.52 -16.45 5.24
CA SER A 58 -9.80 -15.59 6.21
C SER A 58 -8.28 -15.59 5.98
N HIS A 59 -7.70 -16.74 5.61
CA HIS A 59 -6.27 -16.83 5.27
C HIS A 59 -5.98 -16.16 3.92
N GLY A 60 -6.88 -16.33 2.94
CA GLY A 60 -6.80 -15.67 1.64
C GLY A 60 -6.82 -14.15 1.75
N SER A 61 -7.77 -13.58 2.50
CA SER A 61 -7.87 -12.13 2.65
C SER A 61 -6.69 -11.54 3.43
N ALA A 62 -6.21 -12.21 4.47
CA ALA A 62 -5.01 -11.81 5.21
C ALA A 62 -3.77 -11.77 4.30
N THR A 63 -3.57 -12.82 3.50
CA THR A 63 -2.44 -12.92 2.57
C THR A 63 -2.46 -11.78 1.55
N VAL A 64 -3.61 -11.49 0.94
CA VAL A 64 -3.71 -10.39 -0.03
C VAL A 64 -3.36 -9.05 0.61
N GLY A 65 -3.83 -8.80 1.84
CA GLY A 65 -3.46 -7.60 2.58
C GLY A 65 -1.95 -7.46 2.80
N THR A 66 -1.26 -8.55 3.19
CA THR A 66 0.20 -8.53 3.39
C THR A 66 0.96 -8.29 2.08
N VAL A 67 0.51 -8.87 0.97
CA VAL A 67 1.10 -8.68 -0.36
C VAL A 67 0.91 -7.24 -0.82
N GLN A 68 -0.27 -6.64 -0.59
CA GLN A 68 -0.52 -5.25 -0.95
C GLN A 68 0.34 -4.28 -0.14
N GLN A 69 0.49 -4.51 1.17
CA GLN A 69 1.36 -3.70 2.02
C GLN A 69 2.82 -3.78 1.57
N LEU A 70 3.32 -4.99 1.34
CA LEU A 70 4.69 -5.21 0.84
C LEU A 70 4.91 -4.54 -0.52
N THR A 71 3.96 -4.72 -1.45
CA THR A 71 4.06 -4.12 -2.79
C THR A 71 3.99 -2.60 -2.75
N GLY A 72 3.17 -2.02 -1.87
CA GLY A 72 3.09 -0.58 -1.66
C GLY A 72 4.40 0.01 -1.13
N ALA A 73 5.00 -0.62 -0.12
CA ALA A 73 6.29 -0.19 0.42
C ALA A 73 7.42 -0.33 -0.61
N ALA A 74 7.51 -1.48 -1.29
CA ALA A 74 8.50 -1.73 -2.33
C ALA A 74 8.38 -0.76 -3.51
N GLY A 75 7.16 -0.47 -3.95
CA GLY A 75 6.89 0.47 -5.04
C GLY A 75 7.36 1.89 -4.72
N THR A 76 7.04 2.40 -3.53
CA THR A 76 7.49 3.73 -3.09
C THR A 76 9.01 3.78 -2.95
N ALA A 77 9.62 2.76 -2.36
CA ALA A 77 11.08 2.69 -2.20
C ALA A 77 11.78 2.70 -3.56
N LEU A 78 11.29 1.93 -4.53
CA LEU A 78 11.79 1.92 -5.90
C LEU A 78 11.68 3.31 -6.54
N PHE A 79 10.52 3.96 -6.42
CA PHE A 79 10.28 5.26 -7.04
C PHE A 79 11.21 6.35 -6.49
N VAL A 80 11.34 6.41 -5.16
CA VAL A 80 12.24 7.37 -4.49
C VAL A 80 13.70 7.09 -4.84
N THR A 81 14.11 5.81 -4.88
CA THR A 81 15.48 5.43 -5.21
C THR A 81 15.86 5.82 -6.65
N VAL A 82 15.00 5.53 -7.63
CA VAL A 82 15.25 5.91 -9.04
C VAL A 82 15.30 7.42 -9.19
N MET A 83 14.34 8.15 -8.58
CA MET A 83 14.32 9.60 -8.63
C MET A 83 15.61 10.21 -8.04
N ALA A 84 15.99 9.80 -6.83
CA ALA A 84 17.15 10.32 -6.12
C ALA A 84 18.47 9.97 -6.81
N SER A 85 18.62 8.73 -7.29
CA SER A 85 19.84 8.29 -7.98
C SER A 85 20.06 9.04 -9.30
N VAL A 86 19.00 9.24 -10.10
CA VAL A 86 19.10 9.99 -11.35
C VAL A 86 19.34 11.46 -11.08
N ALA A 87 18.64 12.08 -10.12
CA ALA A 87 18.87 13.47 -9.76
C ALA A 87 20.32 13.71 -9.30
N ALA A 88 20.83 12.85 -8.40
CA ALA A 88 22.22 12.93 -7.93
C ALA A 88 23.24 12.79 -9.07
N SER A 89 23.00 11.90 -10.03
CA SER A 89 23.87 11.74 -11.20
C SER A 89 23.91 12.99 -12.10
N ARG A 90 22.78 13.69 -12.25
CA ARG A 90 22.69 14.91 -13.07
C ARG A 90 23.32 16.11 -12.39
N LEU A 91 23.18 16.21 -11.07
CA LEU A 91 23.86 17.23 -10.27
C LEU A 91 25.38 17.08 -10.34
N ALA A 92 25.89 15.84 -10.25
CA ALA A 92 27.31 15.57 -10.42
C ALA A 92 27.83 15.94 -11.82
N GLY A 93 26.96 15.91 -12.84
CA GLY A 93 27.24 16.37 -14.20
C GLY A 93 27.13 17.89 -14.41
N GLY A 94 26.88 18.67 -13.36
CA GLY A 94 26.77 20.14 -13.44
C GLY A 94 25.41 20.68 -13.85
N ALA A 95 24.36 19.85 -13.85
CA ALA A 95 22.98 20.33 -14.08
C ALA A 95 22.48 21.19 -12.91
N THR A 96 21.54 22.08 -13.16
CA THR A 96 20.83 22.84 -12.10
C THR A 96 19.91 21.91 -11.30
N ASP A 97 19.58 22.27 -10.06
CA ASP A 97 18.67 21.49 -9.20
C ASP A 97 17.32 21.20 -9.88
N VAL A 98 16.76 22.19 -10.58
CA VAL A 98 15.49 22.06 -11.29
C VAL A 98 15.60 21.04 -12.43
N ALA A 99 16.66 21.12 -13.23
CA ALA A 99 16.89 20.19 -14.35
C ALA A 99 17.16 18.76 -13.86
N ALA A 100 17.95 18.61 -12.80
CA ALA A 100 18.25 17.32 -12.20
C ALA A 100 17.00 16.65 -11.61
N THR A 101 16.18 17.41 -10.89
CA THR A 101 14.92 16.92 -10.29
C THR A 101 13.92 16.51 -11.37
N SER A 102 13.76 17.32 -12.42
CA SER A 102 12.88 16.98 -13.55
C SER A 102 13.32 15.68 -14.26
N ALA A 103 14.63 15.49 -14.46
CA ALA A 103 15.16 14.26 -15.05
C ALA A 103 14.91 13.03 -14.15
N GLY A 104 15.04 13.19 -12.82
CA GLY A 104 14.74 12.14 -11.86
C GLY A 104 13.26 11.74 -11.86
N ILE A 105 12.35 12.70 -11.91
CA ILE A 105 10.90 12.46 -12.01
C ILE A 105 10.57 11.72 -13.31
N HIS A 106 11.10 12.18 -14.43
CA HIS A 106 10.89 11.53 -15.74
C HIS A 106 11.40 10.07 -15.73
N ALA A 107 12.58 9.82 -15.17
CA ALA A 107 13.12 8.47 -15.05
C ALA A 107 12.26 7.56 -14.17
N ALA A 108 11.72 8.07 -13.07
CA ALA A 108 10.85 7.32 -12.18
C ALA A 108 9.52 6.94 -12.86
N PHE A 109 8.89 7.88 -13.59
CA PHE A 109 7.67 7.60 -14.36
C PHE A 109 7.93 6.64 -15.53
N LEU A 110 9.07 6.77 -16.22
CA LEU A 110 9.46 5.83 -17.27
C LEU A 110 9.63 4.41 -16.71
N CYS A 111 10.29 4.27 -15.55
CA CYS A 111 10.43 2.98 -14.87
C CYS A 111 9.06 2.39 -14.54
N GLY A 112 8.15 3.20 -13.98
CA GLY A 112 6.75 2.81 -13.73
C GLY A 112 6.01 2.38 -15.00
N ALA A 113 6.18 3.11 -16.10
CA ALA A 113 5.58 2.78 -17.40
C ALA A 113 6.08 1.44 -17.94
N VAL A 114 7.38 1.16 -17.84
CA VAL A 114 7.95 -0.15 -18.20
C VAL A 114 7.39 -1.26 -17.31
N ILE A 115 7.31 -1.04 -15.99
CA ILE A 115 6.72 -2.03 -15.06
C ILE A 115 5.25 -2.29 -15.41
N SER A 116 4.49 -1.25 -15.79
CA SER A 116 3.08 -1.37 -16.15
C SER A 116 2.83 -2.27 -17.35
N LEU A 117 3.80 -2.39 -18.28
CA LEU A 117 3.69 -3.30 -19.42
C LEU A 117 3.61 -4.77 -19.00
N PHE A 118 4.22 -5.14 -17.87
CA PHE A 118 4.12 -6.51 -17.33
C PHE A 118 2.73 -6.81 -16.75
N ALA A 119 1.97 -5.79 -16.36
CA ALA A 119 0.60 -5.96 -15.87
C ALA A 119 -0.38 -6.39 -16.99
N ILE A 120 -0.09 -6.04 -18.24
CA ILE A 120 -0.90 -6.40 -19.41
C ILE A 120 -0.93 -7.92 -19.64
N PRO A 121 0.20 -8.63 -19.84
CA PRO A 121 0.20 -10.08 -19.99
C PRO A 121 -0.27 -10.79 -18.72
N ALA A 122 0.03 -10.26 -17.53
CA ALA A 122 -0.49 -10.81 -16.28
C ALA A 122 -2.03 -10.85 -16.24
N ALA A 123 -2.70 -9.86 -16.85
CA ALA A 123 -4.16 -9.83 -16.94
C ALA A 123 -4.74 -10.96 -17.84
N PHE A 124 -3.95 -11.54 -18.76
CA PHE A 124 -4.37 -12.70 -19.56
C PHE A 124 -4.28 -14.02 -18.78
N PHE A 125 -3.45 -14.10 -17.75
CA PHE A 125 -3.25 -15.31 -16.96
C PHE A 125 -4.34 -15.57 -15.92
N ILE A 126 -5.23 -14.60 -15.67
CA ILE A 126 -6.36 -14.75 -14.73
C ILE A 126 -7.42 -15.65 -15.39
N ARG A 127 -7.28 -16.97 -15.23
CA ARG A 127 -8.30 -17.97 -15.58
C ARG A 127 -9.48 -17.87 -14.62
N ARG A 128 -10.71 -17.87 -15.15
CA ARG A 128 -11.93 -18.03 -14.33
C ARG A 128 -11.94 -19.42 -13.71
N THR A 129 -11.84 -19.50 -12.38
CA THR A 129 -12.18 -20.70 -11.62
C THR A 129 -13.70 -20.82 -11.57
N VAL A 130 -14.24 -21.83 -12.26
CA VAL A 130 -15.65 -22.23 -12.15
C VAL A 130 -15.89 -22.74 -10.72
N ALA A 131 -16.67 -22.00 -9.94
CA ALA A 131 -17.10 -22.44 -8.61
C ALA A 131 -17.82 -23.79 -8.75
N SER A 132 -17.34 -24.81 -8.07
CA SER A 132 -17.98 -26.13 -8.07
C SER A 132 -19.36 -26.00 -7.43
N VAL A 133 -20.40 -26.16 -8.24
CA VAL A 133 -21.78 -26.32 -7.75
C VAL A 133 -21.78 -27.47 -6.75
N VAL A 134 -21.90 -27.15 -5.46
CA VAL A 134 -22.14 -28.14 -4.42
C VAL A 134 -23.44 -28.85 -4.79
N LYS A 135 -23.34 -30.15 -5.12
CA LYS A 135 -24.53 -30.97 -5.38
C LYS A 135 -25.43 -30.88 -4.14
N PRO A 136 -26.70 -30.44 -4.26
CA PRO A 136 -27.60 -30.46 -3.11
C PRO A 136 -27.74 -31.91 -2.67
N GLY A 137 -27.19 -32.23 -1.49
CA GLY A 137 -27.46 -33.50 -0.82
C GLY A 137 -28.96 -33.66 -0.68
N ARG A 138 -29.47 -34.86 -0.95
CA ARG A 138 -30.90 -35.21 -0.95
C ARG A 138 -31.57 -34.63 0.29
N TRP A 139 -32.38 -33.59 0.09
CA TRP A 139 -33.12 -32.91 1.14
C TRP A 139 -34.25 -33.82 1.64
N SER A 140 -34.11 -34.36 2.86
CA SER A 140 -35.22 -34.95 3.61
C SER A 140 -36.15 -33.83 4.07
N SER A 141 -37.34 -33.78 3.47
CA SER A 141 -38.21 -32.62 3.34
C SER A 141 -39.19 -32.38 4.50
N ARG A 142 -38.90 -32.78 5.75
CA ARG A 142 -39.93 -32.69 6.81
C ARG A 142 -39.63 -31.88 8.09
N HIS A 143 -38.38 -31.54 8.42
CA HIS A 143 -38.10 -30.91 9.75
C HIS A 143 -37.09 -29.75 9.73
N ARG A 144 -37.12 -28.84 8.73
CA ARG A 144 -36.20 -27.69 8.69
C ARG A 144 -36.85 -26.33 8.45
N TRP A 145 -38.18 -26.22 8.37
CA TRP A 145 -38.82 -24.91 8.21
C TRP A 145 -38.78 -24.04 9.47
N SER A 146 -38.67 -24.65 10.66
CA SER A 146 -38.55 -23.93 11.94
C SER A 146 -37.15 -23.34 12.19
N ARG A 147 -36.13 -23.72 11.42
CA ARG A 147 -34.78 -23.13 11.49
C ARG A 147 -34.59 -21.98 10.50
N VAL A 148 -35.27 -22.02 9.36
CA VAL A 148 -35.24 -20.94 8.35
C VAL A 148 -35.99 -19.71 8.83
N LEU A 149 -37.14 -19.87 9.49
CA LEU A 149 -37.89 -18.75 10.07
C LEU A 149 -37.26 -18.18 11.36
N ARG A 150 -36.43 -18.96 12.06
CA ARG A 150 -35.61 -18.47 13.19
C ARG A 150 -34.33 -17.78 12.73
N TRP A 151 -33.99 -17.91 11.44
CA TRP A 151 -32.84 -17.26 10.82
C TRP A 151 -33.13 -15.79 10.53
N SER A 152 -34.39 -15.38 10.34
CA SER A 152 -34.73 -13.97 10.03
C SER A 152 -34.46 -13.00 11.18
N SER A 153 -34.44 -13.45 12.44
CA SER A 153 -34.10 -12.61 13.60
C SER A 153 -32.62 -12.63 13.98
N LEU A 154 -31.83 -13.58 13.46
CA LEU A 154 -30.40 -13.71 13.75
C LEU A 154 -29.50 -13.44 12.54
N SER A 155 -30.09 -13.07 11.40
CA SER A 155 -29.36 -12.73 10.18
C SER A 155 -29.28 -11.24 10.01
N ARG A 156 -28.36 -10.63 10.76
CA ARG A 156 -27.66 -9.48 10.20
C ARG A 156 -27.05 -9.97 8.87
N PRO A 157 -27.33 -9.32 7.73
CA PRO A 157 -26.86 -9.83 6.46
C PRO A 157 -25.33 -9.80 6.48
N VAL A 158 -24.70 -10.87 6.03
CA VAL A 158 -23.22 -10.98 5.94
C VAL A 158 -22.59 -9.80 5.19
N ALA A 159 -23.32 -9.14 4.30
CA ALA A 159 -22.90 -7.89 3.65
C ALA A 159 -22.77 -6.69 4.61
N LEU A 160 -23.61 -6.64 5.66
CA LEU A 160 -23.49 -5.65 6.73
C LEU A 160 -22.42 -6.05 7.75
N CYS A 161 -22.19 -7.33 8.04
CA CYS A 161 -21.08 -7.72 8.92
C CYS A 161 -19.71 -7.40 8.31
N ASP A 162 -19.52 -7.64 7.00
CA ASP A 162 -18.25 -7.32 6.34
C ASP A 162 -18.05 -5.80 6.24
N PHE A 163 -19.10 -5.04 5.92
CA PHE A 163 -19.03 -3.57 5.87
C PHE A 163 -18.89 -2.93 7.26
N ASP A 164 -19.57 -3.45 8.28
CA ASP A 164 -19.49 -2.95 9.67
C ASP A 164 -18.14 -3.32 10.30
N GLU A 165 -17.57 -4.49 9.96
CA GLU A 165 -16.22 -4.90 10.39
C GLU A 165 -15.12 -4.15 9.63
N LEU A 166 -15.32 -3.86 8.33
CA LEU A 166 -14.49 -2.91 7.59
C LEU A 166 -14.59 -1.52 8.23
N ASN A 167 -15.79 -1.01 8.51
CA ASN A 167 -16.02 0.31 9.11
C ASN A 167 -15.44 0.40 10.53
N HIS A 168 -15.51 -0.68 11.32
CA HIS A 168 -14.87 -0.77 12.64
C HIS A 168 -13.33 -0.85 12.55
N ARG A 169 -12.78 -1.53 11.54
CA ARG A 169 -11.34 -1.55 11.26
C ARG A 169 -10.86 -0.17 10.75
N TRP A 170 -11.59 0.46 9.85
CA TRP A 170 -11.31 1.80 9.33
C TRP A 170 -11.42 2.88 10.40
N SER A 171 -12.43 2.82 11.28
CA SER A 171 -12.53 3.74 12.41
C SER A 171 -11.47 3.51 13.49
N ARG A 172 -10.89 2.30 13.59
CA ARG A 172 -9.68 2.04 14.41
C ARG A 172 -8.42 2.59 13.77
N VAL A 173 -8.30 2.53 12.43
CA VAL A 173 -7.18 3.16 11.70
C VAL A 173 -7.27 4.68 11.74
N LEU A 174 -8.48 5.26 11.62
CA LEU A 174 -8.71 6.70 11.78
C LEU A 174 -8.54 7.17 13.23
N ARG A 175 -8.89 6.32 14.22
CA ARG A 175 -8.53 6.56 15.64
C ARG A 175 -7.04 6.41 15.89
N TRP A 176 -6.36 5.50 15.20
CA TRP A 176 -4.91 5.35 15.26
C TRP A 176 -4.25 6.59 14.66
N SER A 177 -4.72 7.12 13.53
CA SER A 177 -4.21 8.38 12.97
C SER A 177 -4.51 9.61 13.85
N SER A 178 -5.58 9.61 14.66
CA SER A 178 -5.84 10.67 15.63
C SER A 178 -5.07 10.52 16.95
N LEU A 179 -4.66 9.30 17.31
CA LEU A 179 -3.80 9.04 18.48
C LEU A 179 -2.30 9.05 18.13
N SER A 180 -1.93 8.90 16.87
CA SER A 180 -0.58 9.12 16.35
C SER A 180 -0.30 10.63 16.25
N ARG A 181 -0.29 11.29 17.41
CA ARG A 181 0.65 12.41 17.57
C ARG A 181 2.04 11.87 17.21
N PRO A 182 2.83 12.58 16.38
CA PRO A 182 4.08 12.05 15.91
C PRO A 182 5.01 11.80 17.10
N VAL A 183 5.44 10.55 17.27
CA VAL A 183 6.53 10.14 18.17
C VAL A 183 7.84 10.89 17.89
N ALA A 184 7.93 11.66 16.81
CA ALA A 184 9.04 12.58 16.57
C ALA A 184 9.06 13.82 17.51
N LEU A 185 7.93 14.19 18.12
CA LEU A 185 7.85 15.37 19.00
C LEU A 185 8.14 15.06 20.48
N CYS A 186 7.87 13.83 20.95
CA CYS A 186 8.19 13.44 22.33
C CYS A 186 9.69 13.14 22.53
N ASP A 187 10.37 12.62 21.52
CA ASP A 187 11.80 12.27 21.63
C ASP A 187 12.70 13.53 21.62
N PHE A 188 12.29 14.58 20.89
CA PHE A 188 13.05 15.82 20.81
C PHE A 188 12.91 16.69 22.08
N ASP A 189 11.76 16.67 22.76
CA ASP A 189 11.52 17.42 24.00
C ASP A 189 12.23 16.76 25.20
N GLU A 190 12.26 15.42 25.25
CA GLU A 190 12.96 14.65 26.28
C GLU A 190 14.50 14.77 26.16
N LEU A 191 15.04 14.86 24.93
CA LEU A 191 16.47 15.09 24.69
C LEU A 191 16.89 16.55 24.98
N ASN A 192 16.02 17.54 24.75
CA ASN A 192 16.30 18.94 25.05
C ASN A 192 16.32 19.22 26.57
N HIS A 193 15.50 18.51 27.37
CA HIS A 193 15.53 18.61 28.83
C HIS A 193 16.69 17.85 29.49
N ARG A 194 17.23 16.81 28.84
CA ARG A 194 18.41 16.07 29.35
C ARG A 194 19.74 16.71 28.94
N GLY A 195 19.76 17.54 27.91
CA GLY A 195 20.94 18.29 27.47
C GLY A 195 21.36 19.45 28.39
N SER A 196 20.50 19.90 29.30
CA SER A 196 20.79 21.03 30.21
C SER A 196 21.31 20.62 31.59
N VAL A 197 21.48 19.32 31.88
CA VAL A 197 21.88 18.82 33.21
C VAL A 197 23.27 18.17 33.23
N VAL A 198 24.01 18.12 32.11
CA VAL A 198 25.37 17.55 32.06
C VAL A 198 26.44 18.64 31.91
N GLU A 199 26.30 19.74 32.65
CA GLU A 199 27.37 20.72 32.89
C GLU A 199 27.79 20.58 34.37
N GLY A 200 28.52 19.51 34.71
CA GLY A 200 28.92 19.31 36.11
C GLY A 200 29.51 17.96 36.53
N ALA A 201 30.20 17.23 35.65
CA ALA A 201 30.98 16.06 36.09
C ALA A 201 32.46 16.44 36.32
N PRO A 202 33.09 16.04 37.44
CA PRO A 202 34.44 16.46 37.79
C PRO A 202 35.49 15.80 36.89
N VAL A 203 36.49 16.59 36.51
CA VAL A 203 37.70 16.15 35.80
C VAL A 203 38.43 15.11 36.64
N VAL A 204 38.50 13.87 36.13
CA VAL A 204 39.36 12.82 36.68
C VAL A 204 40.72 12.91 36.00
N GLU A 205 41.73 13.32 36.76
CA GLU A 205 43.14 13.29 36.36
C GLU A 205 43.63 11.86 36.06
N PRO A 206 44.47 11.63 35.05
CA PRO A 206 45.03 10.32 34.76
C PRO A 206 46.21 10.01 35.70
N GLY A 207 45.96 9.14 36.68
CA GLY A 207 46.99 8.61 37.58
C GLY A 207 48.05 7.77 36.87
N GLU A 208 49.31 8.06 37.22
CA GLU A 208 50.53 7.47 36.69
C GLU A 208 50.60 5.94 36.79
N THR A 209 51.24 5.41 35.75
CA THR A 209 51.55 4.01 35.51
C THR A 209 52.62 3.53 36.50
N GLY A 210 52.40 2.36 37.10
CA GLY A 210 53.40 1.73 37.95
C GLY A 210 54.74 1.53 37.24
N ARG A 211 55.82 1.91 37.92
CA ARG A 211 57.17 1.44 37.64
C ARG A 211 58.04 1.42 38.90
N ALA A 212 58.50 0.21 39.18
CA ALA A 212 59.82 -0.14 39.70
C ALA A 212 60.15 0.01 41.21
N VAL A 213 60.60 -1.15 41.71
CA VAL A 213 61.47 -1.48 42.86
C VAL A 213 60.80 -1.65 44.21
#